data_AF-A0A7X6NC55-F1
#
_entry.id   AF-A0A7X6NC55-F1
#
_cell.length_a   1.000
_cell.length_b   1.000
_cell.length_c   1.000
_cell.angle_alpha   90.00
_cell.angle_beta   90.00
_cell.angle_gamma   90.00
#
_symmetry.space_group_name_H-M   'P 1'
#
loop_
_entity.id
_entity.type
_entity.pdbx_description
1 polymer ?
#
loop_
_entity_poly.entity_id
_entity_poly.type
_entity_poly.pdbx_seq_one_letter_code
_entity_poly.pdbx_strand_id
1 'polypeptide(L)'
;MNFIAKILILSDVIIVSAFGFLSPIFALFVTDKIAGGTIETVGYATAFYWLVAFLVRLPLAKRVDSTTSEKDDFLYMAIGSFIICLVPFMYIFSSEIWHIYLIQAIY
;
A
#
# COMPACT_ATOMS: atom_id res chain seq x y z
N MET A 1 -24.65 -10.29 12.53
CA MET A 1 -23.38 -9.56 12.26
C MET A 1 -23.54 -8.12 12.70
N ASN A 2 -22.61 -7.61 13.52
CA ASN A 2 -22.62 -6.25 14.04
C ASN A 2 -22.49 -5.22 12.89
N PHE A 3 -23.13 -4.05 13.03
CA PHE A 3 -23.04 -2.94 12.07
C PHE A 3 -21.60 -2.44 11.90
N ILE A 4 -20.83 -2.35 12.98
CA ILE A 4 -19.43 -1.92 12.93
C ILE A 4 -18.61 -2.90 12.06
N ALA A 5 -18.75 -4.20 12.30
CA ALA A 5 -18.07 -5.23 11.51
C ALA A 5 -18.46 -5.17 10.03
N LYS A 6 -19.72 -4.85 9.69
CA LYS A 6 -20.14 -4.62 8.30
C LYS A 6 -19.37 -3.48 7.63
N ILE A 7 -19.19 -2.36 8.34
CA ILE A 7 -18.46 -1.21 7.80
C ILE A 7 -16.98 -1.57 7.58
N LEU A 8 -16.35 -2.24 8.55
CA LEU A 8 -14.96 -2.66 8.44
C LEU A 8 -14.73 -3.61 7.27
N ILE A 9 -15.59 -4.62 7.12
CA ILE A 9 -15.53 -5.55 5.99
C ILE A 9 -15.73 -4.81 4.67
N LEU A 10 -16.68 -3.90 4.59
CA LEU A 10 -16.92 -3.13 3.36
C LEU A 10 -15.71 -2.26 3.00
N SER A 11 -15.09 -1.61 4.00
CA SER A 11 -13.86 -0.82 3.82
C SER A 11 -12.73 -1.68 3.26
N ASP A 12 -12.53 -2.87 3.85
CA ASP A 12 -11.47 -3.79 3.43
C ASP A 12 -11.71 -4.29 2.00
N VAL A 13 -12.94 -4.68 1.67
CA VAL A 13 -13.32 -5.10 0.31
C VAL A 13 -13.03 -3.99 -0.70
N ILE A 14 -13.37 -2.73 -0.40
CA ILE A 14 -13.11 -1.61 -1.30
C ILE A 14 -11.60 -1.42 -1.53
N ILE A 15 -10.81 -1.39 -0.45
CA ILE A 15 -9.36 -1.18 -0.53
C ILE A 15 -8.68 -2.33 -1.29
N VAL A 16 -8.93 -3.57 -0.88
CA VAL A 16 -8.32 -4.75 -1.50
C VAL A 16 -8.71 -4.86 -2.97
N SER A 17 -9.97 -4.58 -3.32
CA SER A 17 -10.41 -4.60 -4.72
C SER A 17 -9.73 -3.50 -5.53
N ALA A 18 -9.66 -2.27 -5.02
CA ALA A 18 -9.02 -1.16 -5.72
C ALA A 18 -7.55 -1.47 -6.06
N PHE A 19 -6.80 -2.01 -5.09
CA PHE A 19 -5.40 -2.38 -5.31
C PHE A 19 -5.22 -3.68 -6.12
N GLY A 20 -6.17 -4.61 -6.03
CA GLY A 20 -6.23 -5.78 -6.90
C GLY A 20 -6.36 -5.40 -8.37
N PHE A 21 -7.20 -4.42 -8.69
CA PHE A 21 -7.31 -3.87 -10.04
C PHE A 21 -6.09 -3.02 -10.43
N LEU A 22 -5.49 -2.31 -9.48
CA LEU A 22 -4.30 -1.50 -9.74
C LEU A 22 -3.08 -2.35 -10.09
N SER A 23 -2.93 -3.56 -9.52
CA SER A 23 -1.76 -4.42 -9.73
C SER A 23 -1.40 -4.67 -11.21
N PRO A 24 -2.31 -5.13 -12.10
CA PRO A 24 -1.98 -5.31 -13.51
C PRO A 24 -1.76 -3.97 -14.24
N ILE A 25 -2.46 -2.90 -13.84
CA ILE A 25 -2.30 -1.55 -14.42
C ILE A 25 -0.93 -0.98 -14.06
N PHE A 26 -0.46 -1.23 -12.83
CA PHE A 26 0.85 -0.80 -12.34
C PHE A 26 1.98 -1.38 -13.18
N ALA A 27 1.92 -2.67 -13.51
CA ALA A 27 2.92 -3.32 -14.35
C ALA A 27 3.03 -2.64 -15.73
N LEU A 28 1.89 -2.39 -16.38
CA LEU A 28 1.82 -1.68 -17.66
C LEU A 28 2.29 -0.23 -17.55
N PHE A 29 1.90 0.47 -16.47
CA PHE A 29 2.31 1.85 -16.23
C PHE A 29 3.83 1.97 -16.11
N VAL A 30 4.46 1.09 -15.35
CA VAL A 30 5.92 1.10 -15.20
C VAL A 30 6.61 0.81 -16.52
N THR A 31 6.18 -0.20 -17.28
CA THR A 31 6.84 -0.53 -18.56
C THR A 31 6.65 0.54 -19.63
N ASP A 32 5.50 1.20 -19.67
CA ASP A 32 5.13 2.06 -20.80
C ASP A 32 5.40 3.55 -20.54
N LYS A 33 5.43 3.98 -19.27
CA LYS A 33 5.47 5.41 -18.89
C LYS A 33 6.69 5.80 -18.07
N ILE A 34 7.40 4.85 -17.47
CA ILE A 34 8.52 5.14 -16.58
C ILE A 34 9.84 4.92 -17.30
N ALA A 35 10.72 5.92 -17.27
CA ALA A 35 12.07 5.80 -17.79
C ALA A 35 12.84 4.73 -17.00
N GLY A 36 13.43 3.79 -17.74
CA GLY A 36 14.06 2.59 -17.17
C GLY A 36 13.08 1.51 -16.72
N GLY A 37 11.79 1.65 -17.03
CA GLY A 37 10.76 0.67 -16.72
C GLY A 37 10.83 -0.56 -17.63
N THR A 38 11.12 -1.71 -17.03
CA THR A 38 11.05 -3.03 -17.66
C THR A 38 10.27 -4.00 -16.78
N ILE A 39 9.94 -5.19 -17.31
CA ILE A 39 9.27 -6.25 -16.53
C ILE A 39 10.11 -6.65 -15.32
N GLU A 40 11.43 -6.68 -15.46
CA GLU A 40 12.37 -6.95 -14.35
C GLU A 40 12.24 -5.89 -13.26
N THR A 41 12.18 -4.60 -13.64
CA THR A 41 12.03 -3.52 -12.66
C THR A 41 10.69 -3.52 -11.93
N VAL A 42 9.60 -3.98 -12.57
CA VAL A 42 8.32 -4.23 -11.90
C VAL A 42 8.47 -5.30 -10.82
N GLY A 43 9.21 -6.37 -11.13
CA GLY A 43 9.55 -7.42 -10.17
C GLY A 43 10.38 -6.88 -9.00
N TYR A 44 11.41 -6.08 -9.28
CA TYR A 44 12.24 -5.45 -8.24
C TYR A 44 11.43 -4.49 -7.37
N ALA A 45 10.54 -3.68 -7.96
CA ALA A 45 9.67 -2.78 -7.23
C ALA A 45 8.73 -3.53 -6.28
N THR A 46 8.18 -4.65 -6.74
CA THR A 46 7.32 -5.53 -5.93
C THR A 46 8.10 -6.17 -4.78
N ALA A 47 9.31 -6.68 -5.05
CA ALA A 47 10.18 -7.26 -4.04
C ALA A 47 10.59 -6.22 -2.99
N PHE A 48 10.90 -5.00 -3.43
CA PHE A 48 11.24 -3.89 -2.56
C PHE A 48 10.07 -3.49 -1.64
N TYR A 49 8.85 -3.40 -2.18
CA TYR A 49 7.64 -3.21 -1.36
C TYR A 49 7.54 -4.27 -0.26
N TRP A 50 7.66 -5.56 -0.59
CA TRP A 50 7.55 -6.61 0.42
C TRP A 50 8.62 -6.48 1.50
N LEU A 51 9.86 -6.17 1.11
CA LEU A 51 10.95 -5.93 2.06
C LEU A 51 10.58 -4.79 3.02
N VAL A 52 10.17 -3.64 2.50
CA VAL A 52 9.78 -2.49 3.33
C VAL A 52 8.56 -2.81 4.19
N ALA A 53 7.55 -3.46 3.61
CA ALA A 53 6.34 -3.87 4.30
C ALA A 53 6.65 -4.77 5.50
N PHE A 54 7.55 -5.75 5.38
CA PHE A 54 7.94 -6.58 6.52
C PHE A 54 8.69 -5.77 7.59
N LEU A 55 9.63 -4.91 7.18
CA LEU A 55 10.39 -4.08 8.11
C LEU A 55 9.51 -3.09 8.89
N VAL A 56 8.43 -2.59 8.29
CA VAL A 56 7.53 -1.60 8.90
C VAL A 56 6.37 -2.26 9.65
N ARG A 57 5.73 -3.29 9.07
CA ARG A 57 4.54 -3.93 9.68
C ARG A 57 4.87 -4.68 10.97
N LEU A 58 6.01 -5.37 11.04
CA LEU A 58 6.40 -6.12 12.24
C LEU A 58 6.55 -5.24 13.50
N PRO A 59 7.33 -4.14 13.48
CA PRO A 59 7.44 -3.27 14.65
C PRO A 59 6.13 -2.53 14.95
N LEU A 60 5.38 -2.12 13.92
CA LEU A 60 4.06 -1.49 14.12
C LEU A 60 3.08 -2.44 14.79
N ALA A 61 2.98 -3.69 14.34
CA ALA A 61 2.12 -4.69 14.95
C ALA A 61 2.48 -4.88 16.44
N LYS A 62 3.76 -5.04 16.75
CA LYS A 62 4.22 -5.13 18.15
C LYS A 62 3.86 -3.89 18.98
N ARG A 63 3.90 -2.69 18.38
CA ARG A 63 3.55 -1.44 19.05
C ARG A 63 2.05 -1.35 19.32
N VAL A 64 1.22 -1.72 18.35
CA VAL A 64 -0.25 -1.75 18.46
C VAL A 64 -0.69 -2.79 19.48
N ASP A 65 -0.16 -4.02 19.40
CA ASP A 65 -0.49 -5.10 20.34
C ASP A 65 -0.07 -4.80 21.79
N SER A 66 0.90 -3.89 21.99
CA SER A 66 1.33 -3.49 23.34
C SER A 66 0.36 -2.53 24.04
N THR A 67 -0.60 -1.96 23.32
CA THR A 67 -1.60 -1.03 23.85
C THR A 67 -2.95 -1.73 24.00
N THR A 68 -3.62 -1.58 25.13
CA THR A 68 -4.97 -2.16 25.38
C THR A 68 -6.11 -1.28 24.85
N SER A 69 -5.82 -0.32 23.98
CA SER A 69 -6.75 0.74 23.56
C SER A 69 -7.28 0.47 22.16
N GLU A 70 -8.54 0.07 22.04
CA GLU A 70 -9.19 -0.14 20.73
C GLU A 70 -9.24 1.14 19.87
N LYS A 71 -9.19 2.32 20.50
CA LYS A 71 -9.18 3.61 19.78
C LYS A 71 -7.86 3.83 19.05
N ASP A 72 -6.75 3.40 19.65
CA ASP A 72 -5.44 3.56 19.05
C ASP A 72 -5.32 2.63 17.85
N ASP A 73 -5.77 1.38 17.98
CA ASP A 73 -5.82 0.39 16.91
C ASP A 73 -6.64 0.91 15.71
N PHE A 74 -7.83 1.46 15.98
CA PHE A 74 -8.66 2.08 14.96
C PHE A 74 -7.97 3.27 14.28
N LEU A 75 -7.26 4.09 15.05
CA LEU A 75 -6.52 5.24 14.52
C LEU A 75 -5.38 4.81 13.60
N TYR A 76 -4.59 3.79 13.98
CA TYR A 76 -3.53 3.25 13.12
C TYR A 76 -4.10 2.68 11.82
N MET A 77 -5.21 1.93 11.89
CA MET A 77 -5.90 1.41 10.72
C MET A 77 -6.40 2.55 9.82
N ALA A 78 -7.03 3.58 10.38
CA ALA A 78 -7.56 4.71 9.63
C ALA A 78 -6.45 5.53 8.94
N ILE A 79 -5.35 5.81 9.65
CA ILE A 79 -4.19 6.51 9.10
C ILE A 79 -3.54 5.69 7.99
N GLY A 80 -3.32 4.39 8.20
CA GLY A 80 -2.75 3.51 7.17
C GLY A 80 -3.64 3.44 5.92
N SER A 81 -4.95 3.32 6.11
CA SER A 81 -5.93 3.31 5.02
C SER A 81 -5.95 4.63 4.25
N PHE A 82 -5.75 5.75 4.93
CA PHE A 82 -5.64 7.06 4.29
C PHE A 82 -4.34 7.19 3.49
N ILE A 83 -3.21 6.77 4.07
CA ILE A 83 -1.89 6.80 3.40
C ILE A 83 -1.91 5.95 2.13
N ILE A 84 -2.43 4.72 2.20
CA ILE A 84 -2.44 3.84 1.02
C ILE A 84 -3.32 4.43 -0.09
N CYS A 85 -4.43 5.09 0.25
CA CYS A 85 -5.27 5.79 -0.74
C CYS A 85 -4.54 6.93 -1.47
N LEU A 86 -3.47 7.50 -0.90
CA LEU A 86 -2.67 8.55 -1.56
C LEU A 86 -1.67 7.97 -2.56
N VAL A 87 -1.30 6.69 -2.46
CA VAL A 87 -0.28 6.06 -3.30
C VAL A 87 -0.59 6.17 -4.81
N PRO A 88 -1.81 5.87 -5.29
CA PRO A 88 -2.14 6.03 -6.71
C PRO A 88 -1.92 7.45 -7.25
N PHE A 89 -2.15 8.47 -6.41
CA PHE A 89 -1.92 9.87 -6.79
C PHE A 89 -0.42 10.19 -6.93
N MET A 90 0.45 9.53 -6.14
CA MET A 90 1.89 9.70 -6.27
C MET A 90 2.41 9.19 -7.62
N TYR A 91 1.81 8.14 -8.18
CA TYR A 91 2.20 7.64 -9.52
C TYR A 91 1.99 8.67 -10.62
N ILE A 92 1.03 9.59 -10.48
CA ILE A 92 0.77 10.67 -11.46
C ILE A 92 2.03 11.55 -11.66
N PHE A 93 2.85 11.70 -10.63
CA PHE A 93 4.06 12.53 -10.64
C PHE A 93 5.34 11.71 -10.90
N SER A 94 5.22 10.42 -11.22
CA SER A 94 6.37 9.55 -11.45
C SER A 94 6.76 9.51 -12.92
N SER A 95 8.06 9.64 -13.19
CA SER A 95 8.63 9.58 -14.55
C SER A 95 9.89 8.72 -14.62
N GLU A 96 10.51 8.44 -13.48
CA GLU A 96 11.78 7.73 -13.35
C GLU A 96 11.63 6.55 -12.38
N ILE A 97 12.39 5.47 -12.57
CA ILE A 97 12.22 4.22 -11.81
C ILE A 97 12.43 4.39 -10.29
N TRP A 98 13.30 5.30 -9.88
CA TRP A 98 13.54 5.55 -8.45
C TRP A 98 12.34 6.22 -7.75
N HIS A 99 11.50 6.97 -8.47
CA HIS A 99 10.22 7.45 -7.93
C HIS A 99 9.33 6.26 -7.58
N ILE A 100 9.31 5.21 -8.41
CA ILE A 100 8.53 4.00 -8.16
C ILE A 100 9.03 3.30 -6.89
N TYR A 101 10.34 3.15 -6.70
CA TYR A 101 10.86 2.55 -5.47
C TYR A 101 10.49 3.36 -4.22
N LEU A 102 10.56 4.70 -4.28
CA LEU A 102 10.13 5.54 -3.16
C LEU A 102 8.63 5.38 -2.86
N ILE A 103 7.80 5.33 -3.89
CA ILE A 103 6.35 5.12 -3.72
C ILE A 103 6.06 3.73 -3.15
N GLN A 104 6.78 2.69 -3.60
CA GLN A 104 6.65 1.33 -3.09
C GLN A 104 7.12 1.18 -1.63
N ALA A 105 7.92 2.10 -1.09
CA ALA A 105 8.23 2.13 0.33
C ALA A 105 7.06 2.64 1.20
N ILE A 106 6.12 3.39 0.61
CA ILE A 106 4.97 3.98 1.29
C ILE A 106 3.73 3.08 1.15
N TYR A 107 3.64 2.35 0.04
CA TYR A 107 2.62 1.37 -0.27
C TYR A 107 2.55 0.24 0.77
#